data_AF-A0A7W1RQL0-F1
#
_entry.id   AF-A0A7W1RQL0-F1
#
_cell.length_a   1.000
_cell.length_b   1.000
_cell.length_c   1.000
_cell.angle_alpha   90.00
_cell.angle_beta   90.00
_cell.angle_gamma   90.00
#
_symmetry.space_group_name_H-M   'P 1'
#
loop_
_entity.id
_entity.type
_entity.pdbx_description
1 polymer ?
#
loop_
_entity_poly.entity_id
_entity_poly.type
_entity_poly.pdbx_seq_one_letter_code
_entity_poly.pdbx_strand_id
1 'polypeptide(L)'
;MVVLPFAFSIGLAAGVTVTRRLHEDPDAGRWGERIGRTRLRFANLPVGGTLAIALSLFLPPHPALTVRALGAGALVGAVGWGLVDPLPAPESA
;
A
#
# COMPACT_ATOMS: atom_id res chain seq x y z
N MET A 1 -15.05 13.43 -16.11
CA MET A 1 -14.21 12.22 -16.00
C MET A 1 -12.89 12.41 -15.21
N VAL A 2 -12.77 13.43 -14.35
CA VAL A 2 -11.50 13.73 -13.62
C VAL A 2 -11.41 13.07 -12.23
N VAL A 3 -12.55 12.62 -11.68
CA VAL A 3 -12.64 12.13 -10.30
C VAL A 3 -11.88 10.81 -10.10
N LEU A 4 -11.89 9.92 -11.09
CA LEU A 4 -11.20 8.62 -11.02
C LEU A 4 -9.67 8.74 -10.98
N PRO A 5 -9.01 9.45 -11.93
CA PRO A 5 -7.57 9.61 -11.88
C PRO A 5 -7.12 10.42 -10.67
N PHE A 6 -7.93 11.38 -10.21
CA PHE A 6 -7.64 12.14 -9.00
C PHE A 6 -7.67 11.26 -7.73
N ALA A 7 -8.71 10.44 -7.57
CA ALA A 7 -8.81 9.49 -6.47
C ALA A 7 -7.67 8.47 -6.49
N PHE A 8 -7.28 7.98 -7.67
CA PHE A 8 -6.12 7.10 -7.82
C PHE A 8 -4.82 7.77 -7.34
N SER A 9 -4.56 9.00 -7.77
CA SER A 9 -3.35 9.75 -7.36
C SER A 9 -3.31 10.01 -5.85
N ILE A 10 -4.45 10.32 -5.23
CA ILE A 10 -4.54 10.45 -3.76
C ILE A 10 -4.22 9.12 -3.09
N GLY A 11 -4.81 8.03 -3.59
CA GLY A 11 -4.55 6.69 -3.08
C GLY A 11 -3.06 6.36 -3.14
N LEU A 12 -2.43 6.63 -4.29
CA LEU A 12 -1.01 6.40 -4.51
C LEU A 12 -0.13 7.18 -3.53
N ALA A 13 -0.37 8.49 -3.38
CA ALA A 13 0.36 9.32 -2.44
C ALA A 13 0.17 8.87 -0.98
N ALA A 14 -1.05 8.49 -0.60
CA ALA A 14 -1.35 7.98 0.74
C ALA A 14 -0.63 6.64 0.99
N GLY A 15 -0.67 5.72 0.02
CA GLY A 15 0.05 4.44 0.08
C GLY A 15 1.54 4.63 0.28
N VAL A 16 2.18 5.51 -0.50
CA VAL A 16 3.61 5.84 -0.34
C VAL A 16 3.88 6.46 1.04
N THR A 17 3.08 7.44 1.46
CA THR A 17 3.34 8.17 2.72
C THR A 17 3.21 7.27 3.94
N VAL A 18 2.16 6.44 4.01
CA VAL A 18 1.95 5.50 5.11
C VAL A 18 3.06 4.46 5.13
N THR A 19 3.40 3.90 3.97
CA THR A 19 4.46 2.91 3.84
C THR A 19 5.79 3.52 4.28
N ARG A 20 6.17 4.69 3.78
CA ARG A 20 7.38 5.40 4.17
C ARG A 20 7.44 5.69 5.67
N ARG A 21 6.34 6.17 6.27
CA ARG A 21 6.31 6.43 7.71
C ARG A 21 6.50 5.16 8.54
N LEU A 22 5.96 4.03 8.10
CA LEU A 22 6.20 2.73 8.72
C LEU A 22 7.62 2.20 8.50
N HIS A 23 8.36 2.68 7.50
CA HIS A 23 9.79 2.40 7.34
C HIS A 23 10.67 3.22 8.29
N GLU A 24 10.24 4.45 8.61
CA GLU A 24 10.98 5.42 9.42
C GLU A 24 10.76 5.24 10.94
N ASP A 25 9.80 4.41 11.36
CA ASP A 25 9.45 4.22 12.77
C ASP A 25 10.27 3.09 13.44
N PRO A 26 11.13 3.38 14.44
CA PRO A 26 12.00 2.39 15.09
C PRO A 26 11.25 1.34 15.93
N ASP A 27 9.99 1.60 16.31
CA ASP A 27 9.14 0.66 17.05
C ASP A 27 8.24 -0.20 16.14
N ALA A 28 8.50 -0.19 14.82
CA ALA A 28 7.63 -0.80 13.81
C ALA A 28 7.33 -2.30 14.02
N GLY A 29 8.02 -3.00 14.92
CA GLY A 29 7.71 -4.38 15.31
C GLY A 29 7.53 -5.27 14.07
N ARG A 30 6.37 -5.92 13.96
CA ARG A 30 6.01 -6.77 12.80
C ARG A 30 5.98 -6.06 11.45
N TRP A 31 5.91 -4.72 11.40
CA TRP A 31 5.86 -3.95 10.15
C TRP A 31 7.23 -3.76 9.50
N GLY A 32 8.31 -3.80 10.30
CA GLY A 32 9.68 -3.82 9.82
C GLY A 32 10.13 -5.19 9.31
N GLU A 33 9.44 -6.26 9.71
CA GLU A 33 9.79 -7.64 9.34
C GLU A 33 9.58 -7.92 7.85
N ARG A 34 10.39 -8.83 7.34
CA ARG A 34 10.33 -9.31 5.96
C ARG A 34 9.09 -10.19 5.74
N ILE A 35 8.45 -10.04 4.59
CA ILE A 35 7.38 -10.95 4.16
C ILE A 35 8.00 -12.23 3.59
N GLY A 36 8.11 -13.26 4.42
CA GLY A 36 8.61 -14.58 4.03
C GLY A 36 9.99 -14.50 3.36
N ARG A 37 10.11 -15.01 2.13
CA ARG A 37 11.34 -14.97 1.32
C ARG A 37 11.49 -13.71 0.44
N THR A 38 10.50 -12.83 0.40
CA THR A 38 10.54 -11.61 -0.43
C THR A 38 11.50 -10.58 0.17
N ARG A 39 11.91 -9.55 -0.59
CA ARG A 39 12.67 -8.40 -0.05
C ARG A 39 11.78 -7.29 0.50
N LEU A 40 10.47 -7.52 0.58
CA LEU A 40 9.49 -6.55 1.03
C LEU A 40 9.27 -6.65 2.53
N ARG A 41 9.08 -5.50 3.19
CA ARG A 41 8.63 -5.42 4.59
C ARG A 41 7.14 -5.68 4.70
N PHE A 42 6.67 -6.10 5.87
CA PHE A 42 5.24 -6.19 6.19
C PHE A 42 4.54 -4.84 6.04
N ALA A 43 5.25 -3.72 6.24
CA ALA A 43 4.79 -2.37 5.93
C ALA A 43 4.37 -2.17 4.46
N ASN A 44 4.92 -2.97 3.54
CA ASN A 44 4.56 -2.94 2.12
C ASN A 44 3.30 -3.78 1.81
N LEU A 45 2.75 -4.52 2.79
CA LEU A 45 1.44 -5.15 2.60
C LEU A 45 0.39 -4.05 2.52
N PRO A 46 -0.37 -3.98 1.42
CA PRO A 46 -1.29 -2.89 1.17
C PRO A 46 -2.61 -3.15 1.90
N VAL A 47 -2.55 -3.40 3.22
CA VAL A 47 -3.71 -3.77 4.05
C VAL A 47 -4.82 -2.73 3.89
N GLY A 48 -4.47 -1.44 3.91
CA GLY A 48 -5.43 -0.35 3.69
C GLY A 48 -6.05 -0.35 2.29
N GLY A 49 -5.25 -0.57 1.24
CA GLY A 49 -5.73 -0.65 -0.15
C GLY A 49 -6.64 -1.87 -0.39
N THR A 50 -6.27 -3.03 0.13
CA THR A 50 -7.07 -4.26 0.08
C THR A 50 -8.38 -4.10 0.86
N LEU A 51 -8.34 -3.50 2.05
CA LEU A 51 -9.54 -3.24 2.85
C LEU A 51 -10.49 -2.26 2.14
N ALA A 52 -9.96 -1.20 1.52
CA ALA A 52 -10.74 -0.27 0.73
C ALA A 52 -11.43 -0.95 -0.46
N ILE A 53 -10.73 -1.84 -1.18
CA ILE A 53 -11.31 -2.62 -2.27
C ILE A 53 -12.39 -3.59 -1.73
N ALA A 54 -12.15 -4.25 -0.60
CA ALA A 54 -13.15 -5.13 0.01
C ALA A 54 -14.41 -4.35 0.42
N LEU A 55 -14.25 -3.18 1.05
CA LEU A 55 -15.35 -2.29 1.43
C LEU A 55 -16.14 -1.80 0.21
N SER A 56 -15.47 -1.57 -0.93
CA SER A 56 -16.12 -1.16 -2.17
C SER A 56 -17.17 -2.15 -2.68
N LEU A 57 -17.09 -3.44 -2.30
CA LEU A 57 -18.06 -4.46 -2.69
C LEU A 57 -19.43 -4.25 -2.03
N PHE A 58 -19.48 -3.53 -0.92
CA PHE A 58 -20.70 -3.24 -0.17
C PHE A 58 -21.26 -1.84 -0.47
N LEU A 59 -20.60 -1.08 -1.33
CA LEU A 59 -20.99 0.29 -1.69
C LEU A 59 -21.85 0.31 -2.96
N PRO A 60 -22.73 1.31 -3.11
CA PRO A 60 -23.41 1.58 -4.38
C PRO A 60 -22.40 1.78 -5.52
N PRO A 61 -22.76 1.48 -6.78
CA PRO A 61 -21.81 1.43 -7.91
C PRO A 61 -21.07 2.76 -8.15
N HIS A 62 -21.71 3.90 -7.89
CA HIS A 62 -21.11 5.22 -8.05
C HIS A 62 -19.92 5.47 -7.10
N PRO A 63 -20.07 5.38 -5.77
CA PRO A 63 -18.95 5.51 -4.85
C PRO A 63 -17.97 4.33 -4.91
N ALA A 64 -18.44 3.12 -5.25
CA ALA A 64 -17.59 1.93 -5.33
C ALA A 64 -16.42 2.12 -6.32
N LEU A 65 -16.64 2.75 -7.47
CA LEU A 65 -15.59 3.00 -8.46
C LEU A 65 -14.50 3.96 -7.94
N THR A 66 -14.89 5.03 -7.24
CA THR A 66 -13.92 5.97 -6.64
C THR A 66 -13.12 5.30 -5.53
N VAL A 67 -13.79 4.52 -4.68
CA VAL A 67 -13.12 3.78 -3.58
C VAL A 67 -12.18 2.71 -4.13
N ARG A 68 -12.54 2.02 -5.21
CA ARG A 68 -11.64 1.09 -5.90
C ARG A 68 -10.43 1.79 -6.49
N ALA A 69 -10.61 2.93 -7.15
CA ALA A 69 -9.50 3.71 -7.69
C ALA A 69 -8.55 4.18 -6.59
N LEU A 70 -9.09 4.66 -5.47
CA LEU A 70 -8.33 5.04 -4.28
C LEU A 70 -7.56 3.84 -3.69
N GLY A 71 -8.24 2.70 -3.49
CA GLY A 71 -7.65 1.49 -2.95
C GLY A 71 -6.56 0.90 -3.86
N ALA A 72 -6.78 0.92 -5.18
CA ALA A 72 -5.80 0.49 -6.18
C ALA A 72 -4.57 1.41 -6.21
N GLY A 73 -4.77 2.73 -6.14
CA GLY A 73 -3.68 3.69 -6.02
C GLY A 73 -2.82 3.40 -4.79
N ALA A 74 -3.45 3.21 -3.62
CA ALA A 74 -2.75 2.89 -2.38
C ALA A 74 -1.96 1.57 -2.46
N LEU A 75 -2.53 0.56 -3.13
CA LEU A 75 -1.89 -0.71 -3.43
C LEU A 75 -0.60 -0.51 -4.24
N VAL A 76 -0.69 0.21 -5.36
CA VAL A 76 0.45 0.49 -6.24
C VAL A 76 1.50 1.34 -5.52
N GLY A 77 1.08 2.35 -4.75
CA GLY A 77 1.97 3.22 -3.99
C GLY A 77 2.77 2.47 -2.92
N ALA A 78 2.11 1.61 -2.14
CA ALA A 78 2.76 0.83 -1.09
C ALA A 78 3.76 -0.20 -1.65
N VAL A 79 3.33 -0.97 -2.67
CA VAL A 79 4.21 -1.97 -3.30
C VAL A 79 5.35 -1.29 -4.06
N GLY A 80 5.04 -0.21 -4.78
CA GLY A 80 6.03 0.57 -5.54
C GLY A 80 7.11 1.15 -4.62
N TRP A 81 6.73 1.72 -3.47
CA TRP A 81 7.70 2.22 -2.50
C TRP A 81 8.61 1.11 -1.96
N GLY A 82 8.03 -0.05 -1.63
CA GLY A 82 8.81 -1.23 -1.20
C GLY A 82 9.78 -1.79 -2.23
N LEU A 83 9.56 -1.52 -3.52
CA LEU A 83 10.50 -1.87 -4.60
C LEU A 83 11.61 -0.83 -4.77
N VAL A 84 11.33 0.43 -4.49
CA VAL A 84 12.31 1.53 -4.53
C VAL A 84 13.25 1.47 -3.32
N ASP A 85 12.72 1.06 -2.16
CA ASP A 85 13.47 0.90 -0.92
C ASP A 85 13.35 -0.53 -0.36
N PRO A 86 13.95 -1.53 -1.02
CA PRO A 86 13.87 -2.92 -0.58
C PRO A 86 14.77 -3.19 0.63
N LEU A 87 14.40 -4.16 1.48
CA LEU A 87 15.29 -4.65 2.51
C LEU A 87 16.59 -5.25 1.91
N PRO A 88 17.74 -5.13 2.60
CA PRO A 88 18.98 -5.77 2.17
C PRO A 88 18.77 -7.27 2.00
N ALA A 89 19.43 -7.86 1.00
CA ALA A 89 19.29 -9.28 0.68
C ALA A 89 19.50 -10.14 1.93
N PRO A 90 18.76 -11.26 2.09
CA PRO A 90 19.02 -12.15 3.21
C PRO A 90 20.44 -12.70 3.00
N GLU A 91 21.35 -12.43 3.93
CA GLU A 91 22.64 -13.10 3.95
C GLU A 91 22.35 -14.60 4.03
N SER A 92 22.81 -15.33 3.02
CA SER A 92 22.76 -16.78 2.99
C SER A 92 23.67 -17.29 4.10
N ALA A 93 23.06 -17.60 5.26
CA ALA A 93 23.65 -18.44 6.28
C ALA A 93 23.70 -19.91 5.81
#